data_AF-A0A8B6EEY0-F1
#
_entry.id   AF-A0A8B6EEY0-F1
#
_cell.length_a   1.000
_cell.length_b   1.000
_cell.length_c   1.000
_cell.angle_alpha   90.00
_cell.angle_beta   90.00
_cell.angle_gamma   90.00
#
_symmetry.space_group_name_H-M   'P 1'
#
loop_
_entity.id
_entity.type
_entity.pdbx_description
1 polymer ?
#
loop_
_entity_poly.entity_id
_entity_poly.type
_entity_poly.pdbx_seq_one_letter_code
_entity_poly.pdbx_strand_id
1 'polypeptide(L)'
;MGNIQFIVESSGREQDTSAPGMEVSTSKIMGFIEQARASKRKCTNLPGTSAQKLPKPDIVKLGIGWQHYSYSYNTSSYHQVRSSRNKQIPSHDINLAYNKDYEETLQCLQDIFFKNGRNFKGRISEMELRIGNSAGREISRDGFTAKQYFESCQTQKKRIYLLTKIKAQHITSLDFSITSDSEESLPDLGSQFTENLLSSTLPTVTCSTPSNSAPQFTAHVTSPATSTPISQTSSNILVHAGTPTVTMQLPNTARKCIICADREIDAVIQPCFHSLCLVCGLQIQEHGRKCPICRGNIENVRSIFYC
;
A
#
# COMPACT_ATOMS: atom_id res chain seq x y z
N MET A 1 -13.70 48.00 -33.35
CA MET A 1 -12.28 48.20 -32.98
C MET A 1 -12.26 48.77 -31.58
N GLY A 2 -12.23 47.92 -30.56
CA GLY A 2 -12.23 48.32 -29.14
C GLY A 2 -10.95 47.85 -28.49
N ASN A 3 -10.15 48.80 -28.02
CA ASN A 3 -8.90 48.57 -27.30
C ASN A 3 -9.20 48.03 -25.91
N ILE A 4 -8.70 46.83 -25.61
CA ILE A 4 -8.69 46.26 -24.25
C ILE A 4 -7.31 46.52 -23.67
N GLN A 5 -7.26 47.37 -22.65
CA GLN A 5 -6.06 47.77 -21.92
C GLN A 5 -5.89 46.81 -20.74
N PHE A 6 -4.87 45.95 -20.81
CA PHE A 6 -4.49 45.05 -19.71
C PHE A 6 -3.71 45.83 -18.65
N ILE A 7 -4.24 45.89 -17.43
CA ILE A 7 -3.53 46.35 -16.24
C ILE A 7 -2.80 45.13 -15.65
N VAL A 8 -1.47 45.22 -15.57
CA VAL A 8 -0.61 44.25 -14.89
C VAL A 8 -0.38 44.77 -13.47
N GLU A 9 -1.06 44.19 -12.49
CA GLU A 9 -0.73 44.39 -11.07
C GLU A 9 0.28 43.32 -10.64
N SER A 10 1.52 43.77 -10.46
CA SER A 10 2.62 43.02 -9.88
C SER A 10 2.67 43.25 -8.37
N SER A 11 2.21 42.29 -7.59
CA SER A 11 2.32 42.29 -6.13
C SER A 11 3.40 41.31 -5.69
N GLY A 12 4.59 41.84 -5.38
CA GLY A 12 5.62 41.12 -4.65
C GLY A 12 5.29 41.06 -3.15
N ARG A 13 5.60 39.93 -2.52
CA ARG A 13 6.02 39.89 -1.11
C ARG A 13 6.76 38.60 -0.81
N GLU A 14 8.08 38.72 -0.76
CA GLU A 14 8.99 37.78 -0.11
C GLU A 14 8.71 37.79 1.39
N GLN A 15 8.57 36.61 1.99
CA GLN A 15 8.75 36.41 3.43
C GLN A 15 9.61 35.17 3.63
N ASP A 16 10.91 35.43 3.79
CA ASP A 16 11.88 34.51 4.35
C ASP A 16 11.47 34.13 5.78
N THR A 17 11.24 32.85 6.00
CA THR A 17 11.13 32.25 7.33
C THR A 17 12.34 31.35 7.55
N SER A 18 13.41 31.94 8.05
CA SER A 18 14.59 31.26 8.54
C SER A 18 14.24 30.42 9.78
N ALA A 19 14.26 29.10 9.64
CA ALA A 19 14.17 28.17 10.77
C ALA A 19 15.52 28.07 11.51
N PRO A 20 15.54 27.98 12.86
CA PRO A 20 16.77 27.85 13.63
C PRO A 20 17.38 26.45 13.49
N GLY A 21 18.64 26.41 13.05
CA GLY A 21 19.45 25.21 12.94
C GLY A 21 19.74 24.59 14.31
N MET A 22 19.30 23.35 14.49
CA MET A 22 19.62 22.53 15.66
C MET A 22 20.94 21.80 15.37
N GLU A 23 22.07 22.46 15.63
CA GLU A 23 23.40 21.82 15.57
C GLU A 23 23.58 20.85 16.73
N VAL A 24 23.39 19.55 16.46
CA VAL A 24 23.76 18.49 17.40
C VAL A 24 25.27 18.27 17.32
N SER A 25 25.99 18.77 18.32
CA SER A 25 27.42 18.61 18.51
C SER A 25 27.83 17.12 18.51
N THR A 26 28.45 16.69 17.41
CA THR A 26 28.98 15.33 17.18
C THR A 26 30.16 14.97 18.09
N SER A 27 30.72 15.94 18.82
CA SER A 27 31.89 15.79 19.69
C SER A 27 31.63 14.94 20.95
N LYS A 28 30.37 14.73 21.34
CA LYS A 28 30.02 13.92 22.54
C LYS A 28 29.90 12.41 22.29
N ILE A 29 29.73 11.97 21.05
CA ILE A 29 29.48 10.55 20.74
C ILE A 29 30.78 9.73 20.64
N MET A 30 31.91 10.37 20.30
CA MET A 30 33.21 9.68 20.19
C MET A 30 33.86 9.37 21.55
N GLY A 31 33.49 10.07 22.63
CA GLY A 31 34.07 9.85 23.97
C GLY A 31 33.64 8.53 24.64
N PHE A 32 32.49 7.95 24.27
CA PHE A 32 31.99 6.73 24.90
C PHE A 32 32.58 5.43 24.31
N ILE A 33 33.09 5.45 23.08
CA ILE A 33 33.65 4.24 22.44
C ILE A 33 35.07 3.95 22.92
N GLU A 34 35.84 4.96 23.33
CA GLU A 34 37.20 4.79 23.86
C GLU A 34 37.23 4.27 25.31
N GLN A 35 36.23 4.61 26.12
CA GLN A 35 36.12 4.11 27.49
C GLN A 35 35.79 2.60 27.55
N ALA A 36 35.16 2.05 26.52
CA ALA A 36 34.87 0.62 26.41
C ALA A 36 36.09 -0.25 26.00
N ARG A 37 37.15 0.36 25.46
CA ARG A 37 38.38 -0.37 25.05
C ARG A 37 39.45 -0.41 26.15
N ALA A 38 39.41 0.49 27.13
CA ALA A 38 40.33 0.50 28.26
C ALA A 38 40.00 -0.55 29.35
N SER A 39 38.74 -0.98 29.49
CA SER A 39 38.33 -1.95 30.52
C SER A 39 38.63 -3.43 30.23
N LYS A 40 39.28 -3.76 29.10
CA LYS A 40 39.53 -5.16 28.69
C LYS A 40 40.90 -5.73 29.10
N ARG A 41 41.74 -5.02 29.86
CA ARG A 41 43.13 -5.47 30.10
C ARG A 41 43.57 -5.68 31.55
N LYS A 42 42.68 -5.72 32.54
CA LYS A 42 43.13 -5.99 33.92
C LYS A 42 42.09 -6.69 34.80
N CYS A 43 41.80 -7.95 34.50
CA CYS A 43 41.21 -8.88 35.48
C CYS A 43 42.15 -10.08 35.66
N THR A 44 43.20 -9.85 36.44
CA THR A 44 44.01 -10.90 37.06
C THR A 44 43.21 -11.58 38.17
N ASN A 45 42.97 -12.88 38.01
CA ASN A 45 42.71 -13.90 39.04
C ASN A 45 42.28 -13.39 40.42
N LEU A 46 40.97 -13.14 40.60
CA LEU A 46 40.34 -13.13 41.92
C LEU A 46 39.74 -14.51 42.21
N PRO A 47 40.06 -15.12 43.37
CA PRO A 47 39.53 -16.43 43.74
C PRO A 47 38.06 -16.33 44.19
N GLY A 48 37.18 -17.06 43.50
CA GLY A 48 36.09 -17.82 44.12
C GLY A 48 34.92 -17.05 44.73
N THR A 49 34.34 -16.06 44.05
CA THR A 49 32.93 -15.72 44.30
C THR A 49 32.03 -16.66 43.50
N SER A 50 31.30 -17.52 44.21
CA SER A 50 30.26 -18.40 43.66
C SER A 50 29.28 -17.56 42.82
N ALA A 51 29.38 -17.67 41.51
CA ALA A 51 28.51 -16.97 40.57
C ALA A 51 27.08 -17.51 40.75
N GLN A 52 26.26 -16.78 41.50
CA GLN A 52 24.85 -17.09 41.63
C GLN A 52 24.23 -17.02 40.23
N LYS A 53 23.83 -18.18 39.73
CA LYS A 53 23.20 -18.35 38.43
C LYS A 53 21.89 -17.58 38.45
N LEU A 54 21.84 -16.42 37.78
CA LEU A 54 20.60 -15.65 37.65
C LEU A 54 19.50 -16.58 37.13
N PRO A 55 18.28 -16.52 37.71
CA PRO A 55 17.15 -17.31 37.24
C PRO A 55 16.93 -17.00 35.76
N LYS A 56 16.84 -18.05 34.94
CA LYS A 56 16.51 -17.88 33.52
C LYS A 56 15.11 -17.26 33.44
N PRO A 57 14.92 -16.18 32.67
CA PRO A 57 13.59 -15.61 32.52
C PRO A 57 12.67 -16.67 31.93
N ASP A 58 11.47 -16.79 32.47
CA ASP A 58 10.44 -17.64 31.89
C ASP A 58 10.09 -17.08 30.50
N ILE A 59 10.20 -17.93 29.48
CA ILE A 59 9.99 -17.58 28.08
C ILE A 59 8.84 -18.43 27.54
N VAL A 60 7.84 -17.78 26.95
CA VAL A 60 6.76 -18.42 26.19
C VAL A 60 7.12 -18.44 24.71
N LYS A 61 6.99 -19.60 24.08
CA LYS A 61 7.00 -19.71 22.62
C LYS A 61 5.59 -19.53 22.08
N LEU A 62 5.36 -18.44 21.34
CA LEU A 62 4.03 -18.05 20.85
C LEU A 62 4.06 -17.87 19.33
N GLY A 63 3.10 -18.49 18.63
CA GLY A 63 2.94 -18.23 17.21
C GLY A 63 2.46 -16.80 16.96
N ILE A 64 2.86 -16.20 15.85
CA ILE A 64 2.36 -14.88 15.44
C ILE A 64 1.74 -14.91 14.06
N GLY A 65 0.80 -14.00 13.85
CA GLY A 65 0.18 -13.74 12.57
C GLY A 65 -0.10 -12.26 12.37
N TRP A 66 -0.55 -11.93 11.17
CA TRP A 66 -0.95 -10.57 10.81
C TRP A 66 -2.33 -10.63 10.15
N GLN A 67 -3.25 -9.81 10.63
CA GLN A 67 -4.54 -9.56 10.01
C GLN A 67 -4.69 -8.09 9.65
N HIS A 68 -5.29 -7.82 8.50
CA HIS A 68 -5.56 -6.48 8.01
C HIS A 68 -7.06 -6.31 7.84
N TYR A 69 -7.55 -5.18 8.34
CA TYR A 69 -8.94 -4.79 8.20
C TYR A 69 -9.24 -4.46 6.73
N SER A 70 -10.24 -5.12 6.17
CA SER A 70 -10.75 -4.78 4.85
C SER A 70 -12.11 -4.13 5.02
N TYR A 71 -12.27 -2.97 4.41
CA TYR A 71 -13.58 -2.36 4.19
C TYR A 71 -14.17 -3.00 2.93
N SER A 72 -15.33 -3.63 3.06
CA SER A 72 -16.18 -3.96 1.91
C SER A 72 -17.58 -3.45 2.19
N TYR A 73 -18.33 -3.18 1.13
CA TYR A 73 -19.66 -2.55 1.18
C TYR A 73 -20.60 -3.19 2.21
N ASN A 74 -20.55 -4.52 2.37
CA ASN A 74 -21.45 -5.26 3.25
C ASN A 74 -20.78 -5.87 4.48
N THR A 75 -19.46 -5.96 4.49
CA THR A 75 -18.72 -6.64 5.56
C THR A 75 -17.41 -5.94 5.83
N SER A 76 -17.23 -5.49 7.06
CA SER A 76 -15.94 -4.99 7.51
C SER A 76 -15.34 -6.03 8.44
N SER A 77 -14.22 -6.63 8.03
CA SER A 77 -13.63 -7.73 8.79
C SER A 77 -12.12 -7.80 8.63
N TYR A 78 -11.48 -8.43 9.61
CA TYR A 78 -10.04 -8.69 9.58
C TYR A 78 -9.74 -9.93 8.75
N HIS A 79 -8.91 -9.77 7.73
CA HIS A 79 -8.43 -10.87 6.89
C HIS A 79 -6.96 -11.14 7.16
N GLN A 80 -6.59 -12.42 7.25
CA GLN A 80 -5.20 -12.81 7.40
C GLN A 80 -4.39 -12.35 6.20
N VAL A 81 -3.31 -11.61 6.48
CA VAL A 81 -2.39 -11.17 5.45
C VAL A 81 -1.51 -12.34 5.06
N ARG A 82 -1.71 -12.83 3.84
CA ARG A 82 -0.87 -13.86 3.22
C ARG A 82 0.10 -13.17 2.28
N SER A 83 1.34 -13.63 2.28
CA SER A 83 2.27 -13.21 1.24
C SER A 83 1.92 -13.89 -0.07
N SER A 84 1.88 -13.12 -1.16
CA SER A 84 1.71 -13.67 -2.49
C SER A 84 2.92 -14.54 -2.84
N ARG A 85 2.62 -15.78 -3.25
CA ARG A 85 3.47 -16.76 -3.96
C ARG A 85 4.98 -16.67 -3.69
N ASN A 86 5.49 -17.61 -2.89
CA ASN A 86 6.91 -17.95 -2.65
C ASN A 86 7.72 -17.10 -1.67
N LYS A 87 7.24 -15.96 -1.18
CA LYS A 87 7.84 -15.31 0.00
C LYS A 87 6.94 -15.53 1.20
N GLN A 88 6.82 -16.75 1.74
CA GLN A 88 6.06 -16.95 2.99
C GLN A 88 6.38 -15.81 3.96
N ILE A 89 5.39 -14.99 4.34
CA ILE A 89 5.49 -14.24 5.59
C ILE A 89 5.66 -15.37 6.59
N PRO A 90 6.85 -15.55 7.16
CA PRO A 90 7.08 -16.76 7.90
C PRO A 90 6.08 -16.73 9.04
N SER A 91 5.36 -17.83 9.19
CA SER A 91 4.60 -18.08 10.40
C SER A 91 5.62 -18.19 11.51
N HIS A 92 6.02 -17.04 12.05
CA HIS A 92 7.06 -16.96 13.04
C HIS A 92 6.47 -17.43 14.36
N ASP A 93 7.25 -18.22 15.08
CA ASP A 93 7.10 -18.28 16.52
C ASP A 93 8.04 -17.24 17.10
N ILE A 94 7.59 -16.52 18.12
CA ILE A 94 8.42 -15.60 18.88
C ILE A 94 8.55 -16.11 20.31
N ASN A 95 9.69 -15.78 20.91
CA ASN A 95 9.97 -16.02 22.31
C ASN A 95 9.66 -14.73 23.08
N LEU A 96 8.58 -14.73 23.84
CA LEU A 96 8.20 -13.60 24.70
C LEU A 96 8.49 -13.94 26.15
N ALA A 97 9.03 -12.98 26.91
CA ALA A 97 9.09 -13.14 28.36
C ALA A 97 7.67 -13.11 28.94
N TYR A 98 7.41 -13.92 29.96
CA TYR A 98 6.07 -14.09 30.55
C TYR A 98 5.43 -12.79 31.04
N ASN A 99 6.26 -11.87 31.53
CA ASN A 99 5.86 -10.60 32.10
C ASN A 99 5.72 -9.46 31.07
N LYS A 100 5.95 -9.73 29.78
CA LYS A 100 5.74 -8.70 28.75
C LYS A 100 4.29 -8.25 28.74
N ASP A 101 4.12 -6.93 28.82
CA ASP A 101 2.82 -6.28 28.77
C ASP A 101 2.32 -6.13 27.32
N TYR A 102 1.19 -5.43 27.18
CA TYR A 102 0.55 -5.22 25.88
C TYR A 102 1.42 -4.39 24.93
N GLU A 103 2.02 -3.30 25.41
CA GLU A 103 2.76 -2.35 24.57
C GLU A 103 4.09 -2.95 24.12
N GLU A 104 4.80 -3.64 25.03
CA GLU A 104 6.04 -4.34 24.69
C GLU A 104 5.81 -5.48 23.69
N THR A 105 4.66 -6.17 23.81
CA THR A 105 4.26 -7.22 22.87
C THR A 105 3.88 -6.60 21.52
N LEU A 106 3.10 -5.51 21.52
CA LEU A 106 2.69 -4.81 20.32
C LEU A 106 3.91 -4.28 19.57
N GLN A 107 4.86 -3.65 20.26
CA GLN A 107 6.12 -3.17 19.67
C GLN A 107 6.91 -4.31 19.03
N CYS A 108 7.01 -5.47 19.70
CA CYS A 108 7.68 -6.64 19.13
C CYS A 108 7.02 -7.10 17.81
N LEU A 109 5.68 -7.10 17.74
CA LEU A 109 4.96 -7.41 16.51
C LEU A 109 5.19 -6.34 15.43
N GLN A 110 5.23 -5.06 15.80
CA GLN A 110 5.54 -3.97 14.86
C GLN A 110 6.93 -4.15 14.24
N ASP A 111 7.96 -4.42 15.03
CA ASP A 111 9.33 -4.59 14.55
C ASP A 111 9.45 -5.78 13.56
N ILE A 112 8.64 -6.81 13.76
CA ILE A 112 8.61 -8.00 12.90
C ILE A 112 7.89 -7.72 11.57
N PHE A 113 6.68 -7.13 11.63
CA PHE A 113 5.81 -6.96 10.46
C PHE A 113 6.00 -5.63 9.71
N PHE A 114 6.61 -4.63 10.35
CA PHE A 114 6.89 -3.30 9.82
C PHE A 114 8.37 -2.96 10.01
N LYS A 115 9.25 -3.77 9.40
CA LYS A 115 10.69 -3.48 9.40
C LYS A 115 10.94 -2.07 8.88
N ASN A 116 11.61 -1.25 9.68
CA ASN A 116 11.84 0.18 9.40
C ASN A 116 10.55 1.00 9.25
N GLY A 117 9.48 0.64 9.97
CA GLY A 117 8.22 1.37 9.98
C GLY A 117 7.37 1.24 8.71
N ARG A 118 7.68 0.30 7.81
CA ARG A 118 6.93 0.11 6.55
C ARG A 118 6.81 -1.37 6.17
N ASN A 119 5.73 -1.70 5.47
CA ASN A 119 5.59 -2.95 4.74
C ASN A 119 4.84 -2.74 3.41
N PHE A 120 4.44 -3.83 2.76
CA PHE A 120 3.73 -3.77 1.48
C PHE A 120 2.28 -3.26 1.58
N LYS A 121 1.72 -3.14 2.79
CA LYS A 121 0.39 -2.56 3.03
C LYS A 121 0.45 -1.05 3.29
N GLY A 122 1.60 -0.48 3.66
CA GLY A 122 1.75 0.95 3.90
C GLY A 122 2.78 1.29 4.97
N ARG A 123 2.78 2.53 5.45
CA ARG A 123 3.60 2.97 6.58
C ARG A 123 2.87 2.74 7.90
N ILE A 124 3.63 2.49 8.96
CA ILE A 124 3.10 2.29 10.30
C ILE A 124 2.36 3.52 10.83
N SER A 125 2.81 4.72 10.47
CA SER A 125 2.19 6.00 10.84
C SER A 125 0.77 6.16 10.30
N GLU A 126 0.46 5.50 9.18
CA GLU A 126 -0.83 5.54 8.49
C GLU A 126 -1.82 4.49 9.03
N MET A 127 -1.42 3.68 10.01
CA MET A 127 -2.22 2.55 10.50
C MET A 127 -2.51 2.64 12.00
N GLU A 128 -3.69 2.16 12.37
CA GLU A 128 -4.05 1.75 13.72
C GLU A 128 -3.60 0.31 13.93
N LEU A 129 -2.89 0.06 15.02
CA LEU A 129 -2.28 -1.23 15.33
C LEU A 129 -2.80 -1.72 16.68
N ARG A 130 -3.28 -2.96 16.72
CA ARG A 130 -3.78 -3.61 17.94
C ARG A 130 -3.31 -5.07 17.98
N ILE A 131 -3.36 -5.70 19.15
CA ILE A 131 -3.18 -7.14 19.29
C ILE A 131 -4.55 -7.81 19.29
N GLY A 132 -4.70 -8.90 18.54
CA GLY A 132 -5.93 -9.66 18.45
C GLY A 132 -5.74 -11.16 18.42
N ASN A 133 -6.87 -11.87 18.46
CA ASN A 133 -6.91 -13.33 18.32
C ASN A 133 -7.16 -13.77 16.87
N SER A 134 -7.27 -15.07 16.63
CA SER A 134 -7.50 -15.64 15.29
C SER A 134 -8.82 -15.22 14.66
N ALA A 135 -9.81 -14.80 15.45
CA ALA A 135 -11.11 -14.33 14.97
C ALA A 135 -11.10 -12.83 14.63
N GLY A 136 -9.95 -12.14 14.72
CA GLY A 136 -9.88 -10.70 14.50
C GLY A 136 -10.50 -9.86 15.62
N ARG A 137 -10.75 -10.46 16.79
CA ARG A 137 -11.20 -9.72 17.97
C ARG A 137 -9.98 -9.17 18.71
N GLU A 138 -10.04 -7.90 19.06
CA GLU A 138 -9.02 -7.22 19.84
C GLU A 138 -8.93 -7.82 21.25
N ILE A 139 -7.71 -7.93 21.75
CA ILE A 139 -7.42 -8.33 23.12
C ILE A 139 -7.32 -7.05 23.96
N SER A 140 -7.95 -7.05 25.14
CA SER A 140 -7.91 -5.90 26.05
C SER A 140 -6.47 -5.54 26.42
N ARG A 141 -6.18 -4.24 26.48
CA ARG A 141 -4.90 -3.70 26.97
C ARG A 141 -4.76 -3.89 28.48
N ASP A 142 -5.86 -3.75 29.20
CA ASP A 142 -5.85 -3.73 30.66
C ASP A 142 -5.60 -5.13 31.22
N GLY A 143 -4.54 -5.25 32.01
CA GLY A 143 -4.12 -6.50 32.64
C GLY A 143 -3.51 -7.51 31.68
N PHE A 144 -3.26 -7.17 30.41
CA PHE A 144 -2.64 -8.12 29.49
C PHE A 144 -1.20 -8.44 29.89
N THR A 145 -0.91 -9.74 29.95
CA THR A 145 0.46 -10.27 29.97
C THR A 145 0.57 -11.45 29.01
N ALA A 146 1.77 -11.67 28.45
CA ALA A 146 2.02 -12.84 27.60
C ALA A 146 1.68 -14.16 28.31
N LYS A 147 1.96 -14.26 29.62
CA LYS A 147 1.55 -15.38 30.48
C LYS A 147 0.04 -15.60 30.48
N GLN A 148 -0.71 -14.58 30.87
CA GLN A 148 -2.17 -14.69 31.02
C GLN A 148 -2.84 -15.01 29.67
N TYR A 149 -2.34 -14.43 28.58
CA TYR A 149 -2.83 -14.78 27.24
C TYR A 149 -2.55 -16.25 26.89
N PHE A 150 -1.34 -16.73 27.17
CA PHE A 150 -0.96 -18.12 26.91
C PHE A 150 -1.81 -19.13 27.70
N GLU A 151 -2.07 -18.83 28.97
CA GLU A 151 -2.87 -19.66 29.89
C GLU A 151 -4.37 -19.63 29.54
N SER A 152 -4.91 -18.49 29.12
CA SER A 152 -6.33 -18.33 28.78
C SER A 152 -6.71 -18.88 27.41
N CYS A 153 -5.77 -18.98 26.48
CA CYS A 153 -6.03 -19.56 25.17
C CYS A 153 -6.39 -21.05 25.30
N GLN A 154 -7.49 -21.50 24.70
CA GLN A 154 -7.87 -22.92 24.70
C GLN A 154 -7.34 -23.69 23.48
N THR A 155 -6.81 -22.98 22.48
CA THR A 155 -6.35 -23.62 21.24
C THR A 155 -5.04 -24.36 21.44
N GLN A 156 -4.82 -25.43 20.65
CA GLN A 156 -3.56 -26.18 20.62
C GLN A 156 -2.41 -25.32 20.08
N LYS A 157 -2.70 -24.41 19.15
CA LYS A 157 -1.72 -23.45 18.61
C LYS A 157 -2.00 -22.07 19.19
N LYS A 158 -1.27 -21.74 20.26
CA LYS A 158 -1.27 -20.42 20.88
C LYS A 158 -0.73 -19.41 19.87
N ARG A 159 -1.56 -18.48 19.41
CA ARG A 159 -1.18 -17.50 18.40
C ARG A 159 -1.83 -16.16 18.63
N ILE A 160 -1.02 -15.11 18.67
CA ILE A 160 -1.48 -13.71 18.62
C ILE A 160 -1.38 -13.16 17.21
N TYR A 161 -2.21 -12.18 16.91
CA TYR A 161 -2.22 -11.50 15.64
C TYR A 161 -1.98 -10.01 15.82
N LEU A 162 -1.09 -9.45 15.00
CA LEU A 162 -1.07 -8.01 14.79
C LEU A 162 -2.31 -7.67 13.95
N LEU A 163 -3.22 -6.89 14.51
CA LEU A 163 -4.35 -6.31 13.80
C LEU A 163 -3.92 -4.95 13.26
N THR A 164 -4.18 -4.73 11.98
CA THR A 164 -3.86 -3.47 11.31
C THR A 164 -5.08 -2.93 10.60
N LYS A 165 -5.32 -1.63 10.73
CA LYS A 165 -6.40 -0.92 10.06
C LYS A 165 -5.83 0.40 9.54
N ILE A 166 -6.12 0.78 8.30
CA ILE A 166 -5.69 2.09 7.79
C ILE A 166 -6.44 3.13 8.62
N LYS A 167 -5.71 4.09 9.20
CA LYS A 167 -6.36 5.23 9.86
C LYS A 167 -7.30 5.83 8.84
N ALA A 168 -8.53 6.12 9.22
CA ALA A 168 -9.31 7.07 8.47
C ALA A 168 -8.51 8.36 8.56
N GLN A 169 -7.60 8.58 7.60
CA GLN A 169 -7.08 9.91 7.38
C GLN A 169 -8.33 10.73 7.26
N HIS A 170 -8.42 11.77 8.08
CA HIS A 170 -9.41 12.79 7.91
C HIS A 170 -9.35 13.10 6.41
N ILE A 171 -10.31 12.57 5.65
CA ILE A 171 -10.90 13.30 4.56
C ILE A 171 -11.63 14.41 5.32
N THR A 172 -10.86 15.30 5.99
CA THR A 172 -11.17 16.71 5.98
C THR A 172 -11.38 16.92 4.50
N SER A 173 -12.65 17.00 4.17
CA SER A 173 -13.15 17.63 3.00
C SER A 173 -11.99 18.33 2.27
N LEU A 174 -11.74 17.91 1.04
CA LEU A 174 -11.70 18.96 0.04
C LEU A 174 -12.99 19.74 0.31
N ASP A 175 -12.88 20.78 1.13
CA ASP A 175 -13.84 21.85 1.21
C ASP A 175 -13.77 22.40 -0.20
N PHE A 176 -14.54 21.75 -1.06
CA PHE A 176 -15.06 22.30 -2.26
C PHE A 176 -16.04 23.35 -1.75
N SER A 177 -15.47 24.43 -1.19
CA SER A 177 -16.15 25.70 -1.04
C SER A 177 -16.44 26.11 -2.46
N ILE A 178 -17.54 25.59 -3.01
CA ILE A 178 -18.29 26.26 -4.04
C ILE A 178 -18.71 27.55 -3.35
N THR A 179 -17.87 28.57 -3.45
CA THR A 179 -18.29 29.94 -3.26
C THR A 179 -19.32 30.16 -4.36
N SER A 180 -20.57 29.84 -4.03
CA SER A 180 -21.74 30.18 -4.82
C SER A 180 -21.96 31.68 -4.67
N ASP A 181 -21.04 32.45 -5.23
CA ASP A 181 -21.14 33.90 -5.35
C ASP A 181 -21.49 34.20 -6.81
N SER A 182 -22.78 34.09 -7.10
CA SER A 182 -23.41 34.61 -8.33
C SER A 182 -24.90 34.78 -8.03
N GLU A 183 -25.23 35.73 -7.16
CA GLU A 183 -26.53 36.41 -7.22
C GLU A 183 -26.52 37.31 -8.47
N GLU A 184 -26.79 36.72 -9.64
CA GLU A 184 -27.28 37.50 -10.78
C GLU A 184 -28.80 37.36 -10.83
N SER A 185 -29.45 38.51 -10.64
CA SER A 185 -30.86 38.79 -10.74
C SER A 185 -31.44 38.33 -12.08
N LEU A 186 -32.29 37.30 -12.03
CA LEU A 186 -33.15 36.93 -13.16
C LEU A 186 -34.28 37.96 -13.33
N PRO A 187 -34.53 38.46 -14.55
CA PRO A 187 -35.75 39.20 -14.84
C PRO A 187 -36.95 38.24 -14.90
N ASP A 188 -38.00 38.64 -14.19
CA ASP A 188 -39.34 38.08 -14.22
C ASP A 188 -39.91 38.14 -15.65
N LEU A 189 -40.05 36.97 -16.28
CA LEU A 189 -40.83 36.78 -17.50
C LEU A 189 -41.90 35.73 -17.20
N GLY A 190 -43.07 36.25 -16.85
CA GLY A 190 -44.26 35.46 -16.69
C GLY A 190 -44.79 34.86 -18.00
N SER A 191 -45.75 33.98 -17.77
CA SER A 191 -46.89 33.69 -18.64
C SER A 191 -46.71 32.60 -19.70
N GLN A 192 -47.44 31.52 -19.42
CA GLN A 192 -48.19 30.68 -20.37
C GLN A 192 -47.37 29.78 -21.28
N PHE A 193 -47.49 28.46 -21.10
CA PHE A 193 -48.05 27.61 -22.15
C PHE A 193 -48.56 26.30 -21.55
N THR A 194 -49.65 25.86 -22.15
CA THR A 194 -50.62 24.84 -21.76
C THR A 194 -50.12 23.40 -21.85
N GLU A 195 -50.85 22.53 -21.16
CA GLU A 195 -50.91 21.08 -21.30
C GLU A 195 -50.76 20.60 -22.76
N ASN A 196 -50.02 19.51 -22.96
CA ASN A 196 -50.42 18.50 -23.93
C ASN A 196 -49.84 17.12 -23.60
N LEU A 197 -50.77 16.19 -23.43
CA LEU A 197 -50.62 14.75 -23.43
C LEU A 197 -50.01 14.26 -24.76
N LEU A 198 -49.19 13.20 -24.73
CA LEU A 198 -49.47 11.90 -25.37
C LEU A 198 -48.20 11.06 -25.53
N SER A 199 -48.33 9.81 -25.09
CA SER A 199 -47.85 8.57 -25.73
C SER A 199 -46.46 8.55 -26.37
N SER A 200 -45.56 7.75 -25.78
CA SER A 200 -44.50 7.10 -26.56
C SER A 200 -44.43 5.62 -26.21
N THR A 201 -44.77 4.82 -27.22
CA THR A 201 -44.77 3.37 -27.27
C THR A 201 -43.34 2.83 -27.34
N LEU A 202 -43.06 1.80 -26.54
CA LEU A 202 -41.83 1.01 -26.63
C LEU A 202 -41.79 0.19 -27.93
N PRO A 203 -40.68 0.19 -28.68
CA PRO A 203 -40.42 -0.86 -29.66
C PRO A 203 -39.79 -2.09 -28.97
N THR A 204 -40.50 -3.21 -29.03
CA THR A 204 -39.97 -4.55 -28.75
C THR A 204 -38.99 -4.94 -29.84
N VAL A 205 -37.70 -5.00 -29.51
CA VAL A 205 -36.67 -5.53 -30.40
C VAL A 205 -36.56 -7.04 -30.19
N THR A 206 -37.02 -7.81 -31.17
CA THR A 206 -36.78 -9.25 -31.28
C THR A 206 -35.42 -9.48 -31.94
N CYS A 207 -34.46 -9.99 -31.17
CA CYS A 207 -33.14 -10.38 -31.68
C CYS A 207 -33.20 -11.82 -32.21
N SER A 208 -33.12 -11.99 -33.52
CA SER A 208 -32.91 -13.28 -34.18
C SER A 208 -31.45 -13.71 -34.14
N THR A 209 -31.24 -14.98 -33.84
CA THR A 209 -29.99 -15.73 -33.79
C THR A 209 -29.26 -15.79 -35.15
N PRO A 210 -27.93 -15.63 -35.22
CA PRO A 210 -27.15 -16.05 -36.37
C PRO A 210 -26.67 -17.50 -36.23
N SER A 211 -26.93 -18.27 -37.29
CA SER A 211 -26.45 -19.62 -37.57
C SER A 211 -25.22 -19.54 -38.49
N ASN A 212 -24.26 -20.46 -38.29
CA ASN A 212 -23.15 -20.84 -39.18
C ASN A 212 -22.08 -19.76 -39.45
N SER A 213 -20.79 -20.06 -39.64
CA SER A 213 -20.11 -21.32 -39.95
C SER A 213 -18.61 -21.16 -39.62
N ALA A 214 -17.99 -22.26 -39.20
CA ALA A 214 -16.54 -22.39 -39.04
C ALA A 214 -15.82 -22.42 -40.41
N PRO A 215 -14.55 -21.95 -40.45
CA PRO A 215 -13.58 -22.62 -41.28
C PRO A 215 -12.38 -23.10 -40.45
N GLN A 216 -12.05 -24.37 -40.67
CA GLN A 216 -10.79 -25.00 -40.30
C GLN A 216 -9.65 -24.31 -41.06
N PHE A 217 -8.55 -24.01 -40.37
CA PHE A 217 -7.25 -23.85 -41.04
C PHE A 217 -6.19 -24.67 -40.34
N THR A 218 -5.43 -25.32 -41.21
CA THR A 218 -4.46 -26.38 -41.06
C THR A 218 -3.12 -25.92 -40.52
N ALA A 219 -2.35 -26.90 -40.02
CA ALA A 219 -1.06 -26.81 -39.38
C ALA A 219 0.14 -26.57 -40.35
N HIS A 220 1.33 -26.49 -39.74
CA HIS A 220 2.71 -26.36 -40.26
C HIS A 220 3.15 -24.89 -40.39
N VAL A 221 4.29 -24.45 -39.82
CA VAL A 221 5.69 -24.73 -40.18
C VAL A 221 6.59 -24.43 -38.95
N THR A 222 7.34 -25.41 -38.41
CA THR A 222 8.81 -25.62 -38.55
C THR A 222 9.73 -24.46 -38.12
N SER A 223 10.59 -24.72 -37.13
CA SER A 223 11.70 -23.90 -36.60
C SER A 223 12.82 -23.64 -37.64
N PRO A 224 13.83 -22.75 -37.40
CA PRO A 224 14.93 -23.06 -36.48
C PRO A 224 15.55 -21.87 -35.71
N ALA A 225 16.33 -22.25 -34.69
CA ALA A 225 17.23 -21.41 -33.92
C ALA A 225 18.39 -20.84 -34.77
N THR A 226 18.87 -19.65 -34.43
CA THR A 226 20.17 -19.15 -34.88
C THR A 226 20.87 -18.52 -33.68
N SER A 227 21.88 -19.24 -33.20
CA SER A 227 22.91 -18.79 -32.29
C SER A 227 23.92 -17.92 -33.05
N THR A 228 24.32 -16.80 -32.46
CA THR A 228 25.55 -16.09 -32.81
C THR A 228 26.37 -15.82 -31.54
N PRO A 229 27.69 -16.07 -31.57
CA PRO A 229 28.61 -15.72 -30.49
C PRO A 229 29.19 -14.32 -30.75
N ILE A 230 29.21 -13.45 -29.74
CA ILE A 230 29.97 -12.20 -29.80
C ILE A 230 31.04 -12.24 -28.70
N SER A 231 32.30 -12.21 -29.16
CA SER A 231 33.51 -12.13 -28.37
C SER A 231 33.73 -10.73 -27.78
N GLN A 232 33.97 -10.72 -26.48
CA GLN A 232 35.00 -9.99 -25.73
C GLN A 232 35.63 -8.73 -26.35
N THR A 233 35.43 -7.60 -25.68
CA THR A 233 36.46 -6.56 -25.48
C THR A 233 36.49 -6.16 -24.02
N SER A 234 37.67 -6.34 -23.44
CA SER A 234 38.03 -6.10 -22.05
C SER A 234 38.27 -4.62 -21.78
N SER A 235 37.51 -4.07 -20.84
CA SER A 235 37.85 -2.80 -20.17
C SER A 235 37.95 -3.07 -18.67
N ASN A 236 39.16 -2.96 -18.15
CA ASN A 236 39.45 -3.04 -16.73
C ASN A 236 38.82 -1.85 -16.00
N ILE A 237 37.75 -2.10 -15.23
CA ILE A 237 37.24 -1.15 -14.24
C ILE A 237 37.38 -1.81 -12.87
N LEU A 238 38.22 -1.19 -12.05
CA LEU A 238 38.53 -1.57 -10.68
C LEU A 238 37.38 -1.09 -9.79
N VAL A 239 36.38 -1.94 -9.54
CA VAL A 239 35.20 -1.60 -8.72
C VAL A 239 35.46 -1.97 -7.26
N HIS A 240 35.49 -0.95 -6.41
CA HIS A 240 35.58 -1.11 -4.96
C HIS A 240 34.38 -1.89 -4.39
N ALA A 241 34.68 -2.76 -3.42
CA ALA A 241 33.72 -3.49 -2.62
C ALA A 241 32.88 -2.50 -1.78
N GLY A 242 31.63 -2.33 -2.20
CA GLY A 242 30.62 -1.55 -1.49
C GLY A 242 29.30 -1.74 -2.22
N THR A 243 28.63 -2.86 -1.98
CA THR A 243 27.34 -3.19 -2.60
C THR A 243 26.35 -2.07 -2.33
N PRO A 244 25.92 -1.28 -3.33
CA PRO A 244 24.81 -0.36 -3.11
C PRO A 244 23.56 -1.21 -2.94
N THR A 245 22.93 -1.11 -1.77
CA THR A 245 21.57 -1.58 -1.61
C THR A 245 20.70 -0.75 -2.55
N VAL A 246 20.42 -1.29 -3.74
CA VAL A 246 19.40 -0.76 -4.64
C VAL A 246 18.07 -0.99 -3.93
N THR A 247 17.65 -0.01 -3.13
CA THR A 247 16.26 0.12 -2.72
C THR A 247 15.47 0.40 -3.98
N MET A 248 14.93 -0.67 -4.60
CA MET A 248 13.79 -0.51 -5.48
C MET A 248 12.63 -0.01 -4.62
N GLN A 249 12.58 1.30 -4.38
CA GLN A 249 11.35 1.98 -4.09
C GLN A 249 10.46 1.65 -5.29
N LEU A 250 9.53 0.71 -5.15
CA LEU A 250 8.49 0.56 -6.15
C LEU A 250 7.78 1.92 -6.14
N PRO A 251 7.97 2.76 -7.16
CA PRO A 251 7.55 4.13 -7.06
C PRO A 251 6.03 4.13 -6.94
N ASN A 252 5.47 5.18 -6.36
CA ASN A 252 4.02 5.41 -6.34
C ASN A 252 3.41 5.47 -7.78
N THR A 253 4.26 5.36 -8.82
CA THR A 253 3.91 5.08 -10.21
C THR A 253 3.16 3.75 -10.41
N ALA A 254 3.18 2.83 -9.44
CA ALA A 254 2.44 1.57 -9.55
C ALA A 254 0.91 1.75 -9.66
N ARG A 255 0.39 2.96 -9.38
CA ARG A 255 -1.02 3.31 -9.57
C ARG A 255 -1.28 4.21 -10.78
N LYS A 256 -0.27 4.59 -11.55
CA LYS A 256 -0.50 5.41 -12.75
C LYS A 256 -0.87 4.53 -13.94
N CYS A 257 -1.81 5.01 -14.75
CA CYS A 257 -2.21 4.33 -15.96
C CYS A 257 -1.00 4.20 -16.90
N ILE A 258 -0.71 2.98 -17.35
CA ILE A 258 0.44 2.70 -18.22
C ILE A 258 0.34 3.36 -19.60
N ILE A 259 -0.83 3.86 -19.98
CA ILE A 259 -1.08 4.46 -21.29
C ILE A 259 -0.74 5.95 -21.28
N CYS A 260 -1.34 6.72 -20.36
CA CYS A 260 -1.09 8.16 -20.27
C CYS A 260 0.05 8.53 -19.31
N ALA A 261 0.47 7.60 -18.42
CA ALA A 261 1.44 7.83 -17.34
C ALA A 261 1.08 9.01 -16.42
N ASP A 262 -0.17 9.47 -16.45
CA ASP A 262 -0.62 10.70 -15.82
C ASP A 262 -1.65 10.40 -14.72
N ARG A 263 -2.82 9.91 -15.14
CA ARG A 263 -3.96 9.58 -14.27
C ARG A 263 -3.77 8.28 -13.49
N GLU A 264 -4.49 8.16 -12.39
CA GLU A 264 -4.54 6.94 -11.59
C GLU A 264 -5.33 5.82 -12.29
N ILE A 265 -5.02 4.58 -11.93
CA ILE A 265 -5.75 3.39 -12.37
C ILE A 265 -7.07 3.32 -11.60
N ASP A 266 -8.17 3.57 -12.29
CA ASP A 266 -9.54 3.61 -11.76
C ASP A 266 -10.55 2.85 -12.65
N ALA A 267 -10.08 2.04 -13.61
CA ALA A 267 -10.93 1.15 -14.40
C ALA A 267 -10.26 -0.20 -14.72
N VAL A 268 -11.09 -1.19 -15.07
CA VAL A 268 -10.69 -2.53 -15.54
C VAL A 268 -11.34 -2.88 -16.87
N ILE A 269 -10.58 -3.54 -17.74
CA ILE A 269 -11.05 -4.06 -19.02
C ILE A 269 -11.60 -5.49 -18.83
N GLN A 270 -12.80 -5.78 -19.33
CA GLN A 270 -13.35 -7.13 -19.40
C GLN A 270 -13.19 -7.74 -20.80
N PRO A 271 -12.91 -9.06 -20.91
CA PRO A 271 -12.87 -10.07 -19.83
C PRO A 271 -11.48 -10.29 -19.21
N CYS A 272 -10.44 -9.58 -19.66
CA CYS A 272 -9.05 -9.87 -19.26
C CYS A 272 -8.62 -9.30 -17.90
N PHE A 273 -9.41 -8.42 -17.30
CA PHE A 273 -9.20 -7.75 -16.01
C PHE A 273 -7.91 -6.92 -15.89
N HIS A 274 -7.36 -6.46 -17.01
CA HIS A 274 -6.24 -5.51 -16.99
C HIS A 274 -6.72 -4.11 -16.60
N SER A 275 -5.94 -3.44 -15.75
CA SER A 275 -6.32 -2.16 -15.15
C SER A 275 -5.63 -0.96 -15.84
N LEU A 276 -6.37 0.15 -15.95
CA LEU A 276 -5.94 1.41 -16.57
C LEU A 276 -6.80 2.57 -16.02
N CYS A 277 -6.54 3.82 -16.41
CA CYS A 277 -7.47 4.91 -16.08
C CYS A 277 -8.70 4.86 -16.98
N LEU A 278 -9.87 5.24 -16.44
CA LEU A 278 -11.17 5.17 -17.09
C LEU A 278 -11.18 5.87 -18.44
N VAL A 279 -10.58 7.07 -18.52
CA VAL A 279 -10.50 7.86 -19.76
C VAL A 279 -9.79 7.07 -20.87
N CYS A 280 -8.61 6.52 -20.60
CA CYS A 280 -7.87 5.72 -21.59
C CYS A 280 -8.61 4.42 -21.92
N GLY A 281 -9.31 3.82 -20.96
CA GLY A 281 -10.10 2.61 -21.15
C GLY A 281 -11.24 2.83 -22.14
N LEU A 282 -12.02 3.89 -21.92
CA LEU A 282 -13.12 4.28 -22.80
C LEU A 282 -12.61 4.67 -24.20
N GLN A 283 -11.53 5.43 -24.29
CA GLN A 283 -10.91 5.78 -25.58
C GLN A 283 -10.49 4.54 -26.37
N ILE A 284 -9.86 3.56 -25.71
CA ILE A 284 -9.50 2.30 -26.39
C ILE A 284 -10.77 1.53 -26.76
N GLN A 285 -11.76 1.43 -25.88
CA GLN A 285 -13.00 0.73 -26.21
C GLN A 285 -13.69 1.31 -27.46
N GLU A 286 -13.67 2.64 -27.61
CA GLU A 286 -14.21 3.36 -28.76
C GLU A 286 -13.38 3.17 -30.04
N HIS A 287 -12.04 3.28 -29.95
CA HIS A 287 -11.16 3.35 -31.12
C HIS A 287 -10.45 2.02 -31.49
N GLY A 288 -10.38 1.06 -30.57
CA GLY A 288 -9.53 -0.11 -30.70
C GLY A 288 -9.98 -1.28 -29.81
N ARG A 289 -10.58 -2.31 -30.42
CA ARG A 289 -11.21 -3.42 -29.69
C ARG A 289 -10.27 -4.33 -28.90
N LYS A 290 -8.97 -4.04 -28.78
CA LYS A 290 -7.98 -4.93 -28.15
C LYS A 290 -7.28 -4.29 -26.96
N CYS A 291 -7.19 -5.04 -25.86
CA CYS A 291 -6.47 -4.66 -24.66
C CYS A 291 -4.98 -4.40 -24.99
N PRO A 292 -4.39 -3.27 -24.59
CA PRO A 292 -2.98 -2.96 -24.88
C PRO A 292 -2.00 -3.88 -24.13
N ILE A 293 -2.45 -4.55 -23.07
CA ILE A 293 -1.60 -5.41 -22.24
C ILE A 293 -1.57 -6.85 -22.76
N CYS A 294 -2.74 -7.46 -22.99
CA CYS A 294 -2.82 -8.87 -23.42
C CYS A 294 -3.33 -9.08 -24.85
N ARG A 295 -3.68 -7.99 -25.56
CA ARG A 295 -4.24 -8.03 -26.93
C ARG A 295 -5.56 -8.79 -27.08
N GLY A 296 -6.21 -9.14 -25.96
CA GLY A 296 -7.54 -9.76 -25.93
C GLY A 296 -8.64 -8.76 -26.29
N ASN A 297 -9.78 -9.25 -26.77
CA ASN A 297 -10.92 -8.39 -27.14
C ASN A 297 -11.50 -7.68 -25.91
N ILE A 298 -11.89 -6.41 -26.09
CA ILE A 298 -12.52 -5.59 -25.06
C ILE A 298 -14.03 -5.65 -25.25
N GLU A 299 -14.73 -6.22 -24.26
CA GLU A 299 -16.19 -6.25 -24.23
C GLU A 299 -16.74 -5.04 -23.46
N ASN A 300 -16.13 -4.72 -22.33
CA ASN A 300 -16.59 -3.67 -21.44
C ASN A 300 -15.41 -3.05 -20.66
N VAL A 301 -15.53 -1.77 -20.32
CA VAL A 301 -14.64 -1.08 -19.39
C VAL A 301 -15.46 -0.64 -18.19
N ARG A 302 -15.12 -1.16 -17.00
CA ARG A 302 -15.81 -0.80 -15.75
C ARG A 302 -14.91 0.04 -14.86
N SER A 303 -15.44 1.10 -14.27
CA SER A 303 -14.76 1.81 -13.20
C SER A 303 -14.61 0.93 -11.97
N ILE A 304 -13.49 1.06 -11.28
CA ILE A 304 -13.24 0.45 -9.98
C ILE A 304 -13.28 1.57 -8.93
N PHE A 305 -14.32 1.55 -8.10
CA PHE A 305 -14.40 2.43 -6.96
C PHE A 305 -13.68 1.77 -5.78
N TYR A 306 -12.56 2.37 -5.36
CA TYR A 306 -11.92 2.01 -4.10
C TYR A 306 -12.72 2.69 -2.98
N CYS A 307 -13.57 1.91 -2.30
CA CYS A 307 -14.22 2.33 -1.05
C CYS A 307 -13.23 2.28 0.11
#